data_AF-A0A7W0UAI3-F1
#
_entry.id   AF-A0A7W0UAI3-F1
#
_cell.length_a   1.000
_cell.length_b   1.000
_cell.length_c   1.000
_cell.angle_alpha   90.00
_cell.angle_beta   90.00
_cell.angle_gamma   90.00
#
_symmetry.space_group_name_H-M   'P 1'
#
loop_
_entity.id
_entity.type
_entity.pdbx_description
1 polymer ?
#
loop_
_entity_poly.entity_id
_entity_poly.type
_entity_poly.pdbx_seq_one_letter_code
_entity_poly.pdbx_strand_id
1 'polypeptide(L)' 'MDFVEAEDHYLLRADLPGMGEENVSIEINENVLTVSGERRDEQEHEGQGWHRVER' A
#
# COMPACT_ATOMS: atom_id res chain seq x y z
N MET A 1 -6.95 -7.02 -3.28
CA MET A 1 -6.51 -7.64 -2.02
C MET A 1 -7.07 -9.04 -1.99
N ASP A 2 -6.21 -10.02 -1.77
CA ASP A 2 -6.57 -11.43 -1.71
C ASP A 2 -6.25 -11.95 -0.31
N PHE A 3 -7.13 -12.79 0.22
CA PHE A 3 -6.98 -13.43 1.52
C PHE A 3 -7.17 -14.93 1.35
N VAL A 4 -6.20 -15.71 1.83
CA VAL A 4 -6.21 -17.16 1.77
C VAL A 4 -5.93 -17.71 3.16
N GLU A 5 -6.79 -18.62 3.61
CA GLU A 5 -6.60 -19.42 4.81
C GLU A 5 -5.90 -20.73 4.41
N ALA A 6 -4.73 -20.98 4.97
CA ALA A 6 -4.00 -22.24 4.86
C ALA A 6 -4.11 -23.05 6.18
N GLU A 7 -3.57 -24.26 6.21
CA GLU A 7 -3.65 -25.12 7.40
C GLU A 7 -2.94 -24.55 8.63
N ASP A 8 -1.85 -23.80 8.43
CA ASP A 8 -0.97 -23.29 9.49
C ASP A 8 -0.84 -21.76 9.52
N HIS A 9 -1.34 -21.04 8.51
CA HIS A 9 -1.21 -19.59 8.41
C HIS A 9 -2.29 -18.93 7.56
N TYR A 10 -2.33 -17.61 7.62
CA TYR A 10 -3.11 -16.76 6.71
C TYR A 10 -2.18 -16.04 5.75
N LEU A 11 -2.54 -16.02 4.47
CA LEU A 11 -1.84 -15.26 3.44
C LEU A 11 -2.70 -14.08 3.00
N LEU A 12 -2.23 -12.86 3.30
CA LEU A 12 -2.81 -11.62 2.80
C LEU A 12 -1.93 -11.07 1.69
N ARG A 13 -2.49 -10.87 0.51
CA ARG A 13 -1.82 -10.25 -0.64
C ARG A 13 -2.53 -8.96 -1.01
N ALA A 14 -1.80 -7.86 -1.07
CA ALA A 14 -2.33 -6.58 -1.54
C ALA A 14 -1.37 -6.00 -2.59
N ASP A 15 -1.93 -5.58 -3.71
CA ASP A 15 -1.16 -4.84 -4.72
C ASP A 15 -1.12 -3.37 -4.28
N LEU A 16 0.07 -2.87 -3.94
CA LEU A 16 0.31 -1.51 -3.46
C LEU A 16 1.25 -0.76 -4.44
N PRO A 17 0.78 -0.42 -5.65
CA PRO A 17 1.61 0.24 -6.64
C PRO A 17 2.03 1.64 -6.18
N GLY A 18 3.32 1.96 -6.35
CA GLY A 18 3.86 3.27 -5.95
C GLY A 18 4.08 3.42 -4.44
N MET A 19 3.99 2.34 -3.66
CA MET A 19 4.42 2.31 -2.27
C MET A 19 5.79 1.66 -2.17
N GLY A 20 6.75 2.39 -1.59
CA GLY A 20 7.99 1.77 -1.10
C GLY A 20 7.70 0.95 0.16
N GLU A 21 8.52 -0.08 0.41
CA GLU A 21 8.40 -0.93 1.61
C GLU A 21 8.46 -0.10 2.90
N GLU A 22 9.32 0.92 2.92
CA GLU A 22 9.47 1.85 4.04
C GLU A 22 8.24 2.75 4.29
N ASN A 23 7.32 2.82 3.33
CA ASN A 23 6.10 3.62 3.42
C ASN A 23 4.87 2.76 3.80
N VAL A 24 5.07 1.49 4.13
CA VAL A 24 4.03 0.56 4.60
C VAL A 24 4.23 0.28 6.08
N SER A 25 3.17 0.44 6.87
CA SER A 25 3.11 0.07 8.28
C SER A 25 2.15 -1.10 8.47
N ILE A 26 2.56 -2.06 9.30
CA ILE A 26 1.78 -3.24 9.65
C ILE A 26 1.69 -3.31 11.17
N GLU A 27 0.47 -3.30 11.69
CA GLU A 27 0.20 -3.33 13.12
C GLU A 27 -0.81 -4.43 13.45
N ILE A 28 -0.63 -5.09 14.59
CA ILE A 28 -1.60 -6.04 15.14
C ILE A 28 -2.02 -5.54 16.52
N ASN A 29 -3.31 -5.27 16.67
CA ASN A 29 -3.91 -4.86 17.94
C ASN A 29 -5.26 -5.54 18.12
N GLU A 30 -5.52 -6.12 19.29
CA GLU A 30 -6.81 -6.76 19.63
C GLU A 30 -7.35 -7.70 18.54
N ASN A 31 -6.49 -8.58 17.98
CA ASN A 31 -6.82 -9.50 16.88
C ASN A 31 -7.17 -8.82 15.53
N VAL A 32 -6.90 -7.53 15.38
CA VAL A 32 -7.05 -6.78 14.13
C VAL A 32 -5.67 -6.54 13.51
N LEU A 33 -5.49 -7.01 12.28
CA LEU A 33 -4.33 -6.68 11.43
C LEU A 33 -4.65 -5.39 10.65
N THR A 34 -3.88 -4.33 10.91
CA THR A 34 -3.97 -3.06 10.20
C THR A 34 -2.77 -2.93 9.27
N VAL A 35 -3.05 -2.73 7.98
CA VAL A 35 -2.04 -2.39 6.97
C VAL A 35 -2.33 -0.96 6.52
N SER A 36 -1.40 -0.05 6.77
CA SER A 36 -1.49 1.35 6.35
C SER A 36 -0.27 1.72 5.51
N GLY A 37 -0.42 2.69 4.62
CA GLY A 37 0.69 3.21 3.85
C GLY A 37 0.35 4.53 3.19
N GLU A 38 1.36 5.37 3.02
CA GLU A 38 1.21 6.71 2.45
C GLU A 38 1.99 6.82 1.15
N ARG A 39 1.29 7.21 0.07
CA ARG A 39 1.95 7.44 -1.21
C ARG A 39 2.61 8.80 -1.15
N ARG A 40 3.94 8.82 -1.18
CA ARG A 40 4.65 10.06 -1.46
C ARG A 40 4.64 10.27 -2.96
N ASP A 41 3.68 11.05 -3.43
CA ASP A 41 3.76 11.62 -4.78
C ASP A 41 4.93 12.63 -4.76
N GLU A 42 6.13 12.21 -5.16
CA GLU A 42 7.25 13.11 -5.51
C GLU A 42 6.90 13.85 -6.80
N GLN A 43 5.83 14.64 -6.76
CA GLN A 43 5.54 15.64 -7.75
C GLN A 43 6.24 16.95 -7.35
N GLU A 44 7.57 16.92 -7.32
CA GLU A 44 8.37 18.11 -7.64
C GLU A 44 8.21 18.36 -9.14
N HIS A 45 7.07 18.95 -9.47
CA HIS A 45 6.75 19.44 -10.80
C HIS A 45 7.40 20.81 -11.02
N GLU A 46 8.73 20.87 -11.00
CA GLU A 46 9.44 21.94 -11.69
C GLU A 46 9.30 21.73 -13.20
N GLY A 47 8.20 22.23 -13.74
CA GLY A 47 8.08 22.62 -15.14
C GLY A 47 8.08 21.49 -16.17
N GLN A 48 6.95 20.78 -16.30
CA GLN A 48 6.37 20.38 -17.60
C GLN A 48 5.03 19.68 -17.40
N GLY A 49 4.09 19.98 -18.29
CA GLY A 49 2.65 19.75 -18.09
C GLY A 49 2.26 18.28 -17.96
N TRP A 50 1.54 17.96 -16.90
CA TRP A 50 0.81 16.69 -16.79
C TRP A 50 -0.66 16.98 -17.02
N HIS A 51 -1.13 16.60 -18.20
CA HIS A 51 -2.55 16.47 -18.46
C HIS A 51 -2.95 15.03 -18.13
N ARG A 52 -3.71 14.89 -17.05
CA ARG A 52 -4.45 13.70 -16.61
C ARG A 52 -3.72 12.80 -15.62
N VAL A 53 -4.29 12.77 -14.41
CA VAL A 53 -4.08 11.73 -13.40
C VAL A 53 -5.37 10.92 -13.37
N GLU A 54 -5.34 9.67 -13.84
CA GLU A 54 -6.45 8.73 -13.65
C GLU A 54 -6.28 8.03 -12.30
N ARG A 55 -7.42 7.81 -11.62
CA ARG A 55 -7.51 7.31 -10.24
C ARG A 55 -7.17 5.84 -10.12
#